data_AF-A7S7E2-F1
#
_entry.id   AF-A7S7E2-F1
#
_cell.length_a   1.000
_cell.length_b   1.000
_cell.length_c   1.000
_cell.angle_alpha   90.00
_cell.angle_beta   90.00
_cell.angle_gamma   90.00
#
_symmetry.space_group_name_H-M   'P 1'
#
loop_
_entity.id
_entity.type
_entity.pdbx_description
1 polymer ?
#
loop_
_entity_poly.entity_id
_entity_poly.type
_entity_poly.pdbx_seq_one_letter_code
_entity_poly.pdbx_strand_id
1 'polypeptide(L)'
;TKCVCSAACTREYAPVCGSDGNTYNNLCLLTAARCQSQTFIYRAHFGTCGTRCVPSADGSGHICECPRSCPSVNYPVCGDDGQTYDNECLLQLESCSRRRSITTVNYGSCGADNYARCECDLRPDPAYDPICGTDGKTYNNDKDLESAACAQQTSIVRWHKGPCTVGAVCTCPDPAACPLVKSRVCGTDGITYDNLCRLRAESCRRYQPVNVKVKCAFYGQCVWYYDGRTQCECRRTCPRSDQLVCGSDDRDYANECVLQARACTWRDSLLTVHNKGPCGGRRIISSGFKCSDYY
;
A
#
# COMPACT_ATOMS: atom_id res chain seq x y z
N THR A 1 13.79 32.54 12.10
CA THR A 1 12.63 31.84 11.48
C THR A 1 11.49 31.80 12.48
N LYS A 2 10.25 32.11 12.05
CA LYS A 2 9.06 32.14 12.92
C LYS A 2 8.01 31.21 12.31
N CYS A 3 7.69 30.11 12.99
CA CYS A 3 6.69 29.15 12.54
C CYS A 3 5.29 29.67 12.85
N VAL A 4 4.36 29.58 11.89
CA VAL A 4 2.96 29.96 12.09
C VAL A 4 2.09 28.77 11.71
N CYS A 5 1.40 28.20 12.69
CA CYS A 5 0.48 27.10 12.45
C CYS A 5 -0.77 27.61 11.76
N SER A 6 -1.05 27.09 10.57
CA SER A 6 -2.30 27.39 9.86
C SER A 6 -3.42 26.52 10.43
N ALA A 7 -4.48 27.17 10.93
CA ALA A 7 -5.70 26.53 11.40
C ALA A 7 -6.81 26.49 10.32
N ALA A 8 -6.46 26.76 9.06
CA ALA A 8 -7.42 26.81 7.97
C ALA A 8 -7.81 25.38 7.52
N CYS A 9 -8.75 24.78 8.26
CA CYS A 9 -9.30 23.47 7.95
C CYS A 9 -10.77 23.58 7.51
N THR A 10 -11.17 22.70 6.60
CA THR A 10 -12.58 22.50 6.27
C THR A 10 -13.31 21.91 7.47
N ARG A 11 -14.62 22.17 7.59
CA ARG A 11 -15.49 21.59 8.65
C ARG A 11 -16.04 20.21 8.30
N GLU A 12 -15.42 19.54 7.33
CA GLU A 12 -15.80 18.17 6.96
C GLU A 12 -15.53 17.22 8.11
N TYR A 13 -16.50 16.35 8.39
CA TYR A 13 -16.37 15.29 9.39
C TYR A 13 -15.95 13.99 8.71
N ALA A 14 -14.63 13.78 8.65
CA ALA A 14 -13.96 12.59 8.12
C ALA A 14 -12.91 12.13 9.15
N PRO A 15 -13.36 11.56 10.30
CA PRO A 15 -12.53 11.45 11.49
C PRO A 15 -11.32 10.54 11.30
N VAL A 16 -10.24 10.87 12.00
CA VAL A 16 -9.01 10.09 12.05
C VAL A 16 -8.53 9.95 13.49
N CYS A 17 -7.96 8.79 13.81
CA CYS A 17 -7.32 8.55 15.10
C CYS A 17 -5.84 8.93 15.00
N GLY A 18 -5.39 9.81 15.89
CA GLY A 18 -3.98 10.16 16.03
C GLY A 18 -3.22 9.15 16.88
N SER A 19 -1.91 9.08 16.69
CA SER A 19 -0.97 8.25 17.47
C SER A 19 -0.87 8.66 18.95
N ASP A 20 -1.40 9.84 19.28
CA ASP A 20 -1.57 10.35 20.63
C ASP A 20 -2.89 9.87 21.28
N GLY A 21 -3.64 8.99 20.61
CA GLY A 21 -4.92 8.48 21.09
C GLY A 21 -6.08 9.47 20.95
N ASN A 22 -5.87 10.63 20.32
CA ASN A 22 -6.90 11.64 20.12
C ASN A 22 -7.59 11.46 18.76
N THR A 23 -8.91 11.66 18.76
CA THR A 23 -9.70 11.72 17.52
C THR A 23 -9.69 13.14 16.96
N TYR A 24 -9.38 13.26 15.68
CA TYR A 24 -9.43 14.51 14.94
C TYR A 24 -10.56 14.46 13.92
N ASN A 25 -11.41 15.49 13.86
CA ASN A 25 -12.60 15.51 12.98
C ASN A 25 -12.23 15.32 11.50
N ASN A 26 -11.01 15.70 11.12
CA ASN A 26 -10.43 15.39 9.83
C ASN A 26 -8.89 15.43 9.91
N LEU A 27 -8.25 14.95 8.85
CA LEU A 27 -6.80 14.92 8.75
C LEU A 27 -6.17 16.32 8.87
N CYS A 28 -6.82 17.37 8.37
CA CYS A 28 -6.31 18.73 8.51
C CYS A 28 -6.16 19.13 9.97
N LEU A 29 -7.15 18.82 10.81
CA LEU A 29 -7.12 19.12 12.24
C LEU A 29 -6.06 18.32 13.00
N LEU A 30 -5.81 17.06 12.61
CA LEU A 30 -4.66 16.29 13.12
C LEU A 30 -3.34 16.99 12.78
N THR A 31 -3.23 17.45 11.54
CA THR A 31 -2.03 18.14 11.04
C THR A 31 -1.80 19.48 11.75
N ALA A 32 -2.89 20.20 12.04
CA ALA A 32 -2.86 21.46 12.78
C ALA A 32 -2.46 21.27 14.24
N ALA A 33 -3.03 20.26 14.91
CA ALA A 33 -2.70 19.91 16.29
C ALA A 33 -1.23 19.55 16.44
N ARG A 34 -0.70 18.69 15.55
CA ARG A 34 0.74 18.38 15.44
C ARG A 34 1.62 19.63 15.37
N CYS A 35 1.19 20.67 14.64
CA CYS A 35 1.92 21.93 14.55
C CYS A 35 1.86 22.72 15.86
N GLN A 36 0.67 22.85 16.45
CA GLN A 36 0.43 23.69 17.62
C GLN A 36 1.08 23.12 18.89
N SER A 37 1.01 21.80 19.07
CA SER A 37 1.61 21.13 20.23
C SER A 37 3.12 20.92 20.09
N GLN A 38 3.67 21.08 18.88
CA GLN A 38 5.04 20.70 18.55
C GLN A 38 5.37 19.24 18.89
N THR A 39 4.36 18.36 18.95
CA THR A 39 4.50 16.93 19.23
C THR A 39 4.28 16.10 17.97
N PHE A 40 4.95 14.95 17.87
CA PHE A 40 4.85 14.08 16.70
C PHE A 40 3.56 13.24 16.77
N ILE A 41 2.50 13.73 16.12
CA ILE A 41 1.18 13.07 16.03
C ILE A 41 0.98 12.61 14.58
N TYR A 42 0.91 11.29 14.33
CA TYR A 42 0.60 10.70 13.03
C TYR A 42 -0.76 10.02 13.04
N ARG A 43 -1.32 9.71 11.87
CA ARG A 43 -2.61 9.02 11.77
C ARG A 43 -2.42 7.53 12.06
N ALA A 44 -2.91 7.07 13.20
CA ALA A 44 -2.94 5.65 13.57
C ALA A 44 -3.92 4.88 12.67
N HIS A 45 -5.16 5.34 12.53
CA HIS A 45 -6.15 4.74 11.61
C HIS A 45 -7.22 5.74 11.15
N PHE A 46 -8.02 5.37 10.14
CA PHE A 46 -9.23 6.11 9.75
C PHE A 46 -10.37 5.82 10.74
N GLY A 47 -11.22 6.80 11.02
CA GLY A 47 -12.24 6.72 12.07
C GLY A 47 -11.74 7.28 13.40
N THR A 48 -12.63 7.32 14.39
CA THR A 48 -12.31 7.78 15.76
C THR A 48 -11.50 6.73 16.51
N CYS A 49 -10.60 7.15 17.41
CA CYS A 49 -9.90 6.19 18.27
C CYS A 49 -10.90 5.36 19.09
N GLY A 50 -10.68 4.04 19.15
CA GLY A 50 -11.34 3.18 20.13
C GLY A 50 -12.82 2.86 19.92
N THR A 51 -13.31 2.65 18.68
CA THR A 51 -14.51 1.85 18.25
C THR A 51 -15.53 2.53 17.34
N ARG A 52 -16.41 1.69 16.76
CA ARG A 52 -17.49 1.94 15.80
C ARG A 52 -18.48 2.99 16.33
N CYS A 53 -18.64 4.08 15.57
CA CYS A 53 -19.53 5.19 15.88
C CYS A 53 -21.00 4.83 15.56
N VAL A 54 -21.92 5.07 16.49
CA VAL A 54 -23.37 5.06 16.26
C VAL A 54 -23.95 6.46 16.42
N PRO A 55 -25.03 6.84 15.72
CA PRO A 55 -25.71 8.10 15.94
C PRO A 55 -26.22 8.22 17.38
N SER A 56 -26.00 9.37 18.01
CA SER A 56 -26.51 9.68 19.34
C SER A 56 -28.03 9.87 19.29
N ALA A 57 -28.76 9.27 20.23
CA ALA A 57 -30.24 9.30 20.25
C ALA A 57 -30.83 10.71 20.46
N ASP A 58 -30.04 11.65 20.98
CA ASP A 58 -30.38 13.06 21.20
C ASP A 58 -30.05 13.96 19.99
N GLY A 59 -29.48 13.40 18.92
CA GLY A 59 -29.06 14.17 17.73
C GLY A 59 -27.86 15.09 17.96
N SER A 60 -27.18 15.01 19.10
CA SER A 60 -26.02 15.87 19.42
C SER A 60 -24.72 15.42 18.75
N GLY A 61 -24.72 14.27 18.07
CA GLY A 61 -23.56 13.76 17.34
C GLY A 61 -23.53 12.24 17.23
N HIS A 62 -22.36 11.64 17.39
CA HIS A 62 -22.14 10.19 17.37
C HIS A 62 -21.56 9.72 18.71
N ILE A 63 -22.11 8.64 19.25
CA ILE A 63 -21.62 7.97 20.46
C ILE A 63 -20.68 6.84 20.03
N CYS A 64 -19.51 6.76 20.67
CA CYS A 64 -18.61 5.62 20.53
C CYS A 64 -19.05 4.51 21.47
N GLU A 65 -19.42 3.35 20.92
CA GLU A 65 -19.82 2.20 21.71
C GLU A 65 -18.89 1.01 21.44
N CYS A 66 -18.36 0.44 22.53
CA CYS A 66 -17.67 -0.84 22.47
C CYS A 66 -18.61 -1.95 21.96
N PRO A 67 -18.09 -3.01 21.32
CA PRO A 67 -18.89 -4.18 20.97
C PRO A 67 -19.72 -4.66 22.16
N ARG A 68 -21.05 -4.63 22.06
CA ARG A 68 -21.93 -5.07 23.18
C ARG A 68 -21.87 -6.58 23.43
N SER A 69 -21.47 -7.34 22.42
CA SER A 69 -21.42 -8.79 22.45
C SER A 69 -20.40 -9.30 21.44
N CYS A 70 -19.62 -10.30 21.84
CA CYS A 70 -18.75 -11.03 20.94
C CYS A 70 -19.31 -12.43 20.68
N PRO A 71 -19.13 -12.97 19.46
CA PRO A 71 -19.47 -14.36 19.18
C PRO A 71 -18.67 -15.29 20.09
N SER A 72 -19.29 -16.35 20.60
CA SER A 72 -18.64 -17.41 21.39
C SER A 72 -17.87 -18.39 20.50
N VAL A 73 -17.06 -17.85 19.58
CA VAL A 73 -16.14 -18.62 18.75
C VAL A 73 -14.77 -18.64 19.41
N ASN A 74 -14.16 -19.82 19.52
CA ASN A 74 -12.86 -19.98 20.14
C ASN A 74 -11.79 -20.09 19.05
N TYR A 75 -11.26 -18.93 18.67
CA TYR A 75 -10.16 -18.75 17.71
C TYR A 75 -9.14 -17.81 18.35
N PRO A 76 -8.31 -18.33 19.27
CA PRO A 76 -7.56 -17.49 20.17
C PRO A 76 -6.58 -16.59 19.42
N VAL A 77 -6.31 -15.41 19.98
CA VAL A 77 -5.30 -14.47 19.51
C VAL A 77 -4.44 -14.00 20.67
N CYS A 78 -3.17 -13.74 20.40
CA CYS A 78 -2.24 -13.19 21.38
C CYS A 78 -2.11 -11.68 21.16
N GLY A 79 -2.41 -10.89 22.18
CA GLY A 79 -2.25 -9.44 22.18
C GLY A 79 -0.80 -9.01 22.42
N ASP A 80 -0.48 -7.78 22.02
CA ASP A 80 0.79 -7.09 22.33
C ASP A 80 0.96 -6.76 23.82
N ASP A 81 -0.10 -6.89 24.59
CA ASP A 81 -0.09 -6.86 26.06
C ASP A 81 0.29 -8.22 26.70
N GLY A 82 0.60 -9.22 25.87
CA GLY A 82 0.98 -10.57 26.30
C GLY A 82 -0.18 -11.43 26.81
N GLN A 83 -1.43 -10.98 26.64
CA GLN A 83 -2.62 -11.73 27.04
C GLN A 83 -3.22 -12.50 25.86
N THR A 84 -3.74 -13.69 26.15
CA THR A 84 -4.52 -14.47 25.17
C THR A 84 -5.98 -14.07 25.27
N TYR A 85 -6.60 -13.82 24.13
CA TYR A 85 -8.02 -13.56 24.00
C TYR A 85 -8.67 -14.71 23.23
N ASP A 86 -9.82 -15.21 23.65
CA ASP A 86 -10.48 -16.38 23.01
C ASP A 86 -10.85 -16.11 21.54
N ASN A 87 -10.96 -14.83 21.15
CA ASN A 87 -11.04 -14.38 19.77
C ASN A 87 -10.70 -12.89 19.61
N GLU A 88 -10.49 -12.47 18.36
CA GLU A 88 -10.22 -11.09 17.96
C GLU A 88 -11.27 -10.08 18.44
N CYS A 89 -12.56 -10.46 18.50
CA CYS A 89 -13.61 -9.55 19.00
C CYS A 89 -13.40 -9.24 20.48
N LEU A 90 -13.04 -10.23 21.29
CA LEU A 90 -12.79 -10.05 22.72
C LEU A 90 -11.55 -9.18 22.96
N LEU A 91 -10.51 -9.32 22.14
CA LEU A 91 -9.35 -8.40 22.16
C LEU A 91 -9.78 -6.96 21.88
N GLN A 92 -10.57 -6.74 20.82
CA GLN A 92 -11.06 -5.41 20.46
C GLN A 92 -12.02 -4.82 21.50
N LEU A 93 -12.83 -5.67 22.13
CA LEU A 93 -13.69 -5.28 23.24
C LEU A 93 -12.88 -4.82 24.45
N GLU A 94 -11.81 -5.53 24.79
CA GLU A 94 -10.93 -5.16 25.90
C GLU A 94 -10.16 -3.86 25.61
N SER A 95 -9.59 -3.78 24.41
CA SER A 95 -8.96 -2.59 23.84
C SER A 95 -9.87 -1.36 23.98
N CYS A 96 -11.15 -1.50 23.59
CA CYS A 96 -12.16 -0.46 23.75
C CYS A 96 -12.50 -0.14 25.22
N SER A 97 -12.84 -1.16 26.00
CA SER A 97 -13.37 -1.01 27.36
C SER A 97 -12.35 -0.38 28.30
N ARG A 98 -11.06 -0.73 28.11
CA ARG A 98 -9.95 -0.16 28.87
C ARG A 98 -9.37 1.12 28.27
N ARG A 99 -9.86 1.55 27.10
CA ARG A 99 -9.31 2.69 26.33
C ARG A 99 -7.80 2.55 26.10
N ARG A 100 -7.36 1.34 25.75
CA ARG A 100 -5.96 1.02 25.43
C ARG A 100 -5.89 0.52 24.00
N SER A 101 -4.78 0.78 23.31
CA SER A 101 -4.54 0.20 21.99
C SER A 101 -3.89 -1.16 22.17
N ILE A 102 -4.70 -2.22 22.18
CA ILE A 102 -4.23 -3.62 22.18
C ILE A 102 -4.33 -4.14 20.74
N THR A 103 -3.24 -4.71 20.21
CA THR A 103 -3.17 -5.23 18.85
C THR A 103 -2.77 -6.70 18.81
N THR A 104 -3.22 -7.44 17.80
CA THR A 104 -2.91 -8.87 17.65
C THR A 104 -1.47 -9.06 17.18
N VAL A 105 -0.67 -9.72 18.01
CA VAL A 105 0.70 -10.15 17.69
C VAL A 105 0.69 -11.44 16.87
N ASN A 106 -0.15 -12.41 17.24
CA ASN A 106 -0.26 -13.68 16.51
C ASN A 106 -1.64 -14.32 16.70
N TYR A 107 -2.03 -15.18 15.76
CA TYR A 107 -3.18 -16.07 15.89
C TYR A 107 -2.76 -17.31 16.70
N GLY A 108 -3.53 -17.63 17.73
CA GLY A 108 -3.21 -18.63 18.75
C GLY A 108 -3.03 -18.01 20.15
N SER A 109 -2.91 -18.88 21.16
CA SER A 109 -2.64 -18.44 22.54
C SER A 109 -1.19 -17.98 22.71
N CYS A 110 -0.98 -16.97 23.56
CA CYS A 110 0.35 -16.60 24.01
C CYS A 110 1.03 -17.80 24.71
N GLY A 111 2.28 -18.08 24.35
CA GLY A 111 3.07 -19.12 25.00
C GLY A 111 2.72 -20.57 24.62
N ALA A 112 1.87 -20.82 23.61
CA ALA A 112 1.73 -22.16 23.05
C ALA A 112 3.01 -22.56 22.30
N ASP A 113 3.67 -23.60 22.78
CA ASP A 113 5.03 -24.01 22.44
C ASP A 113 5.26 -24.23 20.92
N ASN A 114 6.32 -23.60 20.39
CA ASN A 114 6.83 -23.63 19.01
C ASN A 114 6.22 -22.68 17.97
N TYR A 115 6.12 -21.39 18.28
CA TYR A 115 6.19 -20.35 17.25
C TYR A 115 7.40 -19.46 17.51
N ALA A 116 8.14 -19.20 16.42
CA ALA A 116 9.45 -18.56 16.42
C ALA A 116 9.52 -17.44 17.45
N ARG A 117 10.41 -17.59 18.44
CA ARG A 117 10.93 -16.43 19.16
C ARG A 117 11.46 -15.52 18.06
N CYS A 118 10.79 -14.39 17.79
CA CYS A 118 11.29 -13.38 16.88
C CYS A 118 12.56 -12.82 17.52
N GLU A 119 13.66 -13.52 17.33
CA GLU A 119 14.96 -13.04 17.72
C GLU A 119 15.35 -11.99 16.70
N CYS A 120 15.56 -10.77 17.18
CA CYS A 120 15.94 -9.68 16.32
C CYS A 120 17.29 -10.02 15.69
N ASP A 121 17.36 -9.99 14.37
CA ASP A 121 18.65 -10.02 13.68
C ASP A 121 19.34 -8.68 13.90
N LEU A 122 20.13 -8.58 14.98
CA LEU A 122 20.90 -7.38 15.34
C LEU A 122 22.26 -7.34 14.63
N ARG A 123 22.48 -8.17 13.61
CA ARG A 123 23.72 -8.15 12.85
C ARG A 123 23.82 -6.82 12.10
N PRO A 124 24.90 -6.04 12.30
CA PRO A 124 25.08 -4.77 11.62
C PRO A 124 25.16 -4.98 10.11
N ASP A 125 24.45 -4.16 9.35
CA ASP A 125 24.65 -4.02 7.91
C ASP A 125 25.45 -2.74 7.65
N PRO A 126 26.69 -2.83 7.10
CA PRO A 126 27.51 -1.66 6.84
C PRO A 126 26.98 -0.78 5.69
N ALA A 127 25.91 -1.19 4.99
CA ALA A 127 25.32 -0.39 3.91
C ALA A 127 24.75 0.94 4.43
N TYR A 128 25.00 2.01 3.67
CA TYR A 128 24.46 3.34 3.96
C TYR A 128 23.49 3.79 2.85
N ASP A 129 22.19 3.56 3.06
CA ASP A 129 21.05 4.11 2.29
C ASP A 129 20.05 4.70 3.31
N PRO A 130 20.27 5.94 3.79
CA PRO A 130 19.60 6.44 4.99
C PRO A 130 18.09 6.56 4.79
N ILE A 131 17.32 6.27 5.82
CA ILE A 131 15.87 6.40 5.83
C ILE A 131 15.40 7.06 7.13
N CYS A 132 14.24 7.70 7.07
CA CYS A 132 13.60 8.28 8.24
C CYS A 132 12.48 7.35 8.70
N GLY A 133 12.52 6.91 9.95
CA GLY A 133 11.49 6.08 10.56
C GLY A 133 10.29 6.89 11.05
N THR A 134 9.18 6.20 11.31
CA THR A 134 7.99 6.78 11.94
C THR A 134 8.22 7.24 13.38
N ASP A 135 9.33 6.84 14.00
CA ASP A 135 9.75 7.34 15.32
C ASP A 135 10.56 8.65 15.22
N GLY A 136 10.73 9.20 14.01
CA GLY A 136 11.46 10.43 13.77
C GLY A 136 12.99 10.27 13.85
N LYS A 137 13.50 9.02 13.89
CA LYS A 137 14.94 8.75 13.85
C LYS A 137 15.42 8.38 12.45
N THR A 138 16.62 8.84 12.13
CA THR A 138 17.34 8.43 10.93
C THR A 138 17.98 7.07 11.17
N TYR A 139 17.75 6.14 10.28
CA TYR A 139 18.40 4.83 10.22
C TYR A 139 19.37 4.78 9.02
N ASN A 140 20.47 4.03 9.13
CA ASN A 140 21.44 3.97 8.04
C ASN A 140 20.91 3.21 6.82
N ASN A 141 19.97 2.29 7.03
CA ASN A 141 19.32 1.47 6.00
C ASN A 141 18.02 0.85 6.55
N ASP A 142 17.26 0.14 5.71
CA ASP A 142 16.01 -0.55 6.11
C ASP A 142 16.25 -1.64 7.17
N LYS A 143 17.39 -2.34 7.13
CA LYS A 143 17.73 -3.38 8.11
C LYS A 143 17.95 -2.81 9.51
N ASP A 144 18.69 -1.71 9.63
CA ASP A 144 18.89 -1.00 10.89
C ASP A 144 17.55 -0.53 11.50
N LEU A 145 16.60 -0.12 10.66
CA LEU A 145 15.24 0.24 11.09
C LEU A 145 14.49 -0.99 11.62
N GLU A 146 14.48 -2.09 10.87
CA GLU A 146 13.81 -3.34 11.25
C GLU A 146 14.39 -3.91 12.56
N SER A 147 15.73 -3.96 12.68
CA SER A 147 16.43 -4.41 13.88
C SER A 147 16.08 -3.53 15.09
N ALA A 148 16.01 -2.21 14.91
CA ALA A 148 15.64 -1.28 15.97
C ALA A 148 14.16 -1.37 16.36
N ALA A 149 13.26 -1.56 15.39
CA ALA A 149 11.84 -1.80 15.61
C ALA A 149 11.64 -3.07 16.45
N CYS A 150 12.33 -4.15 16.06
CA CYS A 150 12.31 -5.42 16.76
C CYS A 150 12.90 -5.31 18.18
N ALA A 151 14.08 -4.71 18.34
CA ALA A 151 14.75 -4.57 19.64
C ALA A 151 13.92 -3.76 20.64
N GLN A 152 13.21 -2.75 20.15
CA GLN A 152 12.32 -1.92 20.97
C GLN A 152 10.92 -2.52 21.12
N GLN A 153 10.60 -3.62 20.43
CA GLN A 153 9.26 -4.20 20.35
C GLN A 153 8.19 -3.16 19.95
N THR A 154 8.52 -2.29 18.99
CA THR A 154 7.64 -1.23 18.51
C THR A 154 7.45 -1.30 17.00
N SER A 155 6.36 -0.72 16.50
CA SER A 155 6.12 -0.58 15.06
C SER A 155 6.79 0.68 14.53
N ILE A 156 8.07 0.55 14.15
CA ILE A 156 8.79 1.58 13.40
C ILE A 156 8.77 1.16 11.93
N VAL A 157 8.21 2.01 11.07
CA VAL A 157 8.18 1.78 9.62
C VAL A 157 8.83 2.94 8.91
N ARG A 158 9.30 2.70 7.68
CA ARG A 158 9.91 3.76 6.86
C ARG A 158 8.89 4.86 6.54
N TRP A 159 9.15 6.07 7.01
CA TRP A 159 8.36 7.26 6.67
C TRP A 159 8.76 7.81 5.29
N HIS A 160 10.05 8.09 5.09
CA HIS A 160 10.58 8.46 3.78
C HIS A 160 12.04 8.01 3.61
N LYS A 161 12.52 7.99 2.36
CA LYS A 161 13.95 7.81 2.06
C LYS A 161 14.73 9.09 2.39
N GLY A 162 15.96 8.95 2.85
CA GLY A 162 16.81 10.02 3.37
C GLY A 162 16.69 10.23 4.89
N PRO A 163 17.61 10.99 5.49
CA PRO A 163 17.62 11.23 6.94
C PRO A 163 16.43 12.09 7.40
N CYS A 164 16.01 11.89 8.64
CA CYS A 164 15.08 12.79 9.31
C CYS A 164 15.73 14.17 9.43
N THR A 165 14.99 15.21 9.05
CA THR A 165 15.42 16.60 9.20
C THR A 165 14.40 17.33 10.07
N VAL A 166 14.90 18.09 11.05
CA VAL A 166 14.04 18.87 11.95
C VAL A 166 13.47 20.03 11.12
N GLY A 167 12.22 19.88 10.69
CA GLY A 167 11.54 20.87 9.86
C GLY A 167 11.38 20.51 8.38
N ALA A 168 11.15 19.24 8.04
CA ALA A 168 10.82 18.84 6.67
C ALA A 168 9.49 19.48 6.20
N VAL A 169 9.59 20.66 5.61
CA VAL A 169 8.67 21.08 4.57
C VAL A 169 8.99 20.20 3.37
N CYS A 170 8.06 19.35 2.95
CA CYS A 170 8.16 18.68 1.67
C CYS A 170 8.09 19.74 0.57
N THR A 171 9.23 20.25 0.12
CA THR A 171 9.31 21.02 -1.12
C THR A 171 9.14 20.03 -2.27
N CYS A 172 7.95 20.02 -2.85
CA CYS A 172 7.69 19.22 -4.02
C CYS A 172 8.50 19.73 -5.22
N PRO A 173 9.01 18.83 -6.08
CA PRO A 173 9.66 19.25 -7.32
C PRO A 173 8.71 20.16 -8.11
N ASP A 174 9.24 21.26 -8.64
CA ASP A 174 8.46 22.09 -9.55
C ASP A 174 8.12 21.26 -10.81
N PRO A 175 6.83 21.07 -11.15
CA PRO A 175 6.46 20.40 -12.40
C PRO A 175 7.15 21.02 -13.62
N ALA A 176 7.44 22.33 -13.62
CA ALA A 176 8.13 23.01 -14.72
C ALA A 176 9.60 22.58 -14.88
N ALA A 177 10.23 22.02 -13.83
CA ALA A 177 11.60 21.50 -13.88
C ALA A 177 11.69 20.06 -14.44
N CYS A 178 10.57 19.40 -14.71
CA CYS A 178 10.59 18.06 -15.28
C CYS A 178 11.07 18.05 -16.74
N PRO A 179 11.77 16.99 -17.18
CA PRO A 179 12.16 16.85 -18.59
C PRO A 179 10.97 16.97 -19.54
N LEU A 180 11.14 17.62 -20.68
CA LEU A 180 10.09 17.77 -21.70
C LEU A 180 9.85 16.48 -22.51
N VAL A 181 10.55 15.39 -22.17
CA VAL A 181 10.39 14.07 -22.80
C VAL A 181 8.99 13.54 -22.49
N LYS A 182 8.19 13.29 -23.54
CA LYS A 182 6.81 12.79 -23.43
C LYS A 182 6.80 11.26 -23.33
N SER A 183 7.03 10.73 -22.14
CA SER A 183 6.89 9.31 -21.78
C SER A 183 5.63 9.12 -20.92
N ARG A 184 4.46 9.42 -21.51
CA ARG A 184 3.20 9.60 -20.79
C ARG A 184 2.88 8.44 -19.84
N VAL A 185 2.34 8.77 -18.67
CA VAL A 185 1.89 7.80 -17.65
C VAL A 185 0.48 8.15 -17.19
N CYS A 186 -0.35 7.13 -16.92
CA CYS A 186 -1.69 7.32 -16.37
C CYS A 186 -1.65 7.16 -14.85
N GLY A 187 -2.20 8.11 -14.12
CA GLY A 187 -2.31 8.08 -12.66
C GLY A 187 -3.52 7.27 -12.19
N THR A 188 -3.49 6.86 -10.92
CA THR A 188 -4.66 6.28 -10.22
C THR A 188 -5.81 7.28 -10.04
N ASP A 189 -5.53 8.57 -10.23
CA ASP A 189 -6.49 9.68 -10.20
C ASP A 189 -7.21 9.92 -11.53
N GLY A 190 -6.96 9.08 -12.54
CA GLY A 190 -7.57 9.20 -13.87
C GLY A 190 -6.95 10.29 -14.75
N ILE A 191 -5.86 10.93 -14.32
CA ILE A 191 -5.14 11.97 -15.06
C ILE A 191 -3.96 11.34 -15.82
N THR A 192 -3.70 11.82 -17.04
CA THR A 192 -2.49 11.47 -17.81
C THR A 192 -1.45 12.55 -17.60
N TYR A 193 -0.23 12.14 -17.28
CA TYR A 193 0.92 13.02 -17.09
C TYR A 193 1.90 12.88 -18.24
N ASP A 194 2.59 13.96 -18.61
CA ASP A 194 3.57 13.96 -19.71
C ASP A 194 4.68 12.93 -19.52
N ASN A 195 5.06 12.68 -18.26
CA ASN A 195 5.99 11.65 -17.84
C ASN A 195 5.86 11.38 -16.33
N LEU A 196 6.62 10.39 -15.86
CA LEU A 196 6.65 9.98 -14.45
C LEU A 196 7.10 11.10 -13.50
N CYS A 197 7.97 12.01 -13.94
CA CYS A 197 8.39 13.16 -13.13
C CYS A 197 7.20 14.08 -12.86
N ARG A 198 6.41 14.41 -13.88
CA ARG A 198 5.22 15.26 -13.75
C ARG A 198 4.16 14.63 -12.84
N LEU A 199 3.95 13.31 -12.95
CA LEU A 199 3.06 12.57 -12.05
C LEU A 199 3.49 12.70 -10.58
N ARG A 200 4.77 12.44 -10.29
CA ARG A 200 5.31 12.50 -8.92
C ARG A 200 5.28 13.92 -8.35
N ALA A 201 5.61 14.92 -9.17
CA ALA A 201 5.59 16.32 -8.76
C ALA A 201 4.18 16.77 -8.36
N GLU A 202 3.18 16.42 -9.17
CA GLU A 202 1.78 16.81 -8.92
C GLU A 202 1.15 16.02 -7.75
N SER A 203 1.48 14.72 -7.64
CA SER A 203 1.11 13.88 -6.49
C SER A 203 1.61 14.48 -5.18
N CYS A 204 2.87 14.95 -5.16
CA CYS A 204 3.45 15.61 -4.00
C CYS A 204 2.72 16.92 -3.66
N ARG A 205 2.50 17.81 -4.65
CA ARG A 205 1.88 19.13 -4.41
C ARG A 205 0.46 19.03 -3.87
N ARG A 206 -0.28 18.00 -4.27
CA ARG A 206 -1.66 17.76 -3.84
C ARG A 206 -1.77 16.95 -2.55
N TYR A 207 -0.65 16.50 -1.97
CA TYR A 207 -0.63 15.57 -0.83
C TYR A 207 -1.52 14.33 -1.05
N GLN A 208 -1.69 13.91 -2.29
CA GLN A 208 -2.47 12.73 -2.67
C GLN A 208 -1.54 11.73 -3.33
N PRO A 209 -1.47 10.48 -2.84
CA PRO A 209 -0.65 9.44 -3.46
C PRO A 209 -1.27 9.05 -4.80
N VAL A 210 -0.75 9.62 -5.88
CA VAL A 210 -1.09 9.23 -7.25
C VAL A 210 0.02 8.30 -7.71
N ASN A 211 -0.31 7.03 -7.84
CA ASN A 211 0.63 6.04 -8.35
C ASN A 211 0.44 5.89 -9.86
N VAL A 212 1.48 5.40 -10.54
CA VAL A 212 1.31 4.95 -11.93
C VAL A 212 0.29 3.81 -11.90
N LYS A 213 -0.83 3.98 -12.61
CA LYS A 213 -1.77 2.91 -12.87
C LYS A 213 -1.12 1.95 -13.85
N VAL A 214 -0.43 0.92 -13.35
CA VAL A 214 0.24 -0.06 -14.19
C VAL A 214 -0.81 -0.97 -14.84
N LYS A 215 -0.77 -0.99 -16.19
CA LYS A 215 -1.58 -1.76 -17.15
C LYS A 215 -3.09 -1.66 -16.93
N CYS A 216 -3.78 -1.00 -17.86
CA CYS A 216 -5.20 -1.27 -18.07
C CYS A 216 -5.38 -2.79 -18.10
N ALA A 217 -6.39 -3.29 -17.37
CA ALA A 217 -6.66 -4.71 -17.29
C ALA A 217 -6.71 -5.31 -18.71
N PHE A 218 -6.29 -6.56 -18.82
CA PHE A 218 -6.40 -7.31 -20.07
C PHE A 218 -5.58 -6.71 -21.23
N TYR A 219 -4.43 -6.08 -20.97
CA TYR A 219 -3.59 -5.43 -22.00
C TYR A 219 -4.24 -4.22 -22.70
N GLY A 220 -5.20 -3.56 -22.06
CA GLY A 220 -5.74 -2.29 -22.56
C GLY A 220 -4.67 -1.20 -22.70
N GLN A 221 -4.89 -0.29 -23.64
CA GLN A 221 -4.10 0.91 -23.82
C GLN A 221 -4.83 2.10 -23.21
N CYS A 222 -4.11 2.93 -22.46
CA CYS A 222 -4.67 4.16 -21.92
C CYS A 222 -4.80 5.17 -23.07
N VAL A 223 -6.03 5.57 -23.40
CA VAL A 223 -6.32 6.63 -24.38
C VAL A 223 -6.86 7.88 -23.66
N TRP A 224 -6.65 9.04 -24.27
CA TRP A 224 -7.05 10.33 -23.74
C TRP A 224 -7.97 11.03 -24.73
N TYR A 225 -8.96 11.74 -24.20
CA TYR A 225 -9.93 12.52 -24.96
C TYR A 225 -9.71 14.02 -24.72
N TYR A 226 -10.10 14.86 -25.69
CA TYR A 226 -9.93 16.31 -25.63
C TYR A 226 -10.72 16.99 -24.51
N ASP A 227 -11.70 16.29 -23.93
CA ASP A 227 -12.52 16.73 -22.80
C ASP A 227 -11.91 16.38 -21.43
N GLY A 228 -10.67 15.86 -21.40
CA GLY A 228 -9.95 15.51 -20.18
C GLY A 228 -10.28 14.11 -19.65
N ARG A 229 -11.16 13.35 -20.30
CA ARG A 229 -11.42 11.95 -19.93
C ARG A 229 -10.29 11.04 -20.39
N THR A 230 -9.99 10.03 -19.58
CA THR A 230 -9.08 8.94 -19.95
C THR A 230 -9.83 7.62 -19.86
N GLN A 231 -9.64 6.74 -20.84
CA GLN A 231 -10.27 5.43 -20.87
C GLN A 231 -9.26 4.36 -21.24
N CYS A 232 -9.43 3.17 -20.67
CA CYS A 232 -8.71 1.99 -21.13
C CYS A 232 -9.42 1.42 -22.35
N GLU A 233 -8.74 1.42 -23.49
CA GLU A 233 -9.26 0.88 -24.75
C GLU A 233 -8.40 -0.25 -25.27
N CYS A 234 -9.04 -1.23 -25.89
CA CYS A 234 -8.34 -2.33 -26.53
C CYS A 234 -7.72 -1.89 -27.85
N ARG A 235 -6.49 -2.34 -28.08
CA ARG A 235 -5.80 -2.11 -29.35
C ARG A 235 -6.61 -2.73 -30.48
N ARG A 236 -7.10 -1.90 -31.41
CA ARG A 236 -7.92 -2.35 -32.56
C ARG A 236 -7.10 -2.78 -33.77
N THR A 237 -5.84 -2.37 -33.85
CA THR A 237 -4.95 -2.64 -34.99
C THR A 237 -3.61 -3.20 -34.53
N CYS A 238 -3.24 -4.34 -35.08
CA CYS A 238 -1.94 -4.98 -34.87
C CYS A 238 -1.10 -4.96 -36.15
N PRO A 239 0.23 -4.85 -36.04
CA PRO A 239 1.13 -5.03 -37.19
C PRO A 239 0.90 -6.40 -37.84
N ARG A 240 0.96 -6.47 -39.18
CA ARG A 240 1.03 -7.74 -39.90
C ARG A 240 2.43 -8.31 -39.70
N SER A 241 2.54 -9.26 -38.78
CA SER A 241 3.76 -9.98 -38.43
C SER A 241 3.37 -11.42 -38.18
N ASP A 242 4.06 -12.36 -38.81
CA ASP A 242 3.83 -13.81 -38.66
C ASP A 242 4.71 -14.41 -37.56
N GLN A 243 5.12 -13.59 -36.59
CA GLN A 243 5.80 -14.04 -35.36
C GLN A 243 4.81 -14.75 -34.44
N LEU A 244 4.41 -15.95 -34.85
CA LEU A 244 3.40 -16.79 -34.21
C LEU A 244 3.73 -17.03 -32.72
N VAL A 245 2.69 -16.97 -31.88
CA VAL A 245 2.78 -17.32 -30.46
C VAL A 245 1.65 -18.26 -30.06
N CYS A 246 1.94 -19.17 -29.14
CA CYS A 246 0.95 -20.01 -28.50
C CYS A 246 0.41 -19.31 -27.25
N GLY A 247 -0.91 -19.25 -27.11
CA GLY A 247 -1.57 -18.73 -25.90
C GLY A 247 -1.70 -19.78 -24.81
N SER A 248 -1.90 -19.33 -23.57
CA SER A 248 -2.24 -20.19 -22.42
C SER A 248 -3.58 -20.90 -22.55
N ASP A 249 -4.37 -20.60 -23.59
CA ASP A 249 -5.59 -21.29 -23.99
C ASP A 249 -5.36 -22.38 -25.05
N ASP A 250 -4.11 -22.80 -25.26
CA ASP A 250 -3.67 -23.78 -26.26
C ASP A 250 -4.07 -23.41 -27.71
N ARG A 251 -4.16 -22.11 -28.00
CA ARG A 251 -4.45 -21.59 -29.35
C ARG A 251 -3.27 -20.81 -29.92
N ASP A 252 -3.11 -20.93 -31.24
CA ASP A 252 -2.12 -20.16 -31.99
C ASP A 252 -2.64 -18.75 -32.32
N TYR A 253 -1.77 -17.77 -32.13
CA TYR A 253 -2.01 -16.37 -32.44
C TYR A 253 -0.96 -15.87 -33.43
N ALA A 254 -1.40 -15.14 -34.46
CA ALA A 254 -0.53 -14.61 -35.52
C ALA A 254 0.69 -13.87 -34.97
N ASN A 255 0.52 -13.12 -33.88
CA ASN A 255 1.58 -12.55 -33.07
C ASN A 255 1.08 -12.16 -31.67
N GLU A 256 2.02 -11.79 -30.79
CA GLU A 256 1.72 -11.35 -29.42
C GLU A 256 0.74 -10.17 -29.35
N CYS A 257 0.77 -9.24 -30.31
CA CYS A 257 -0.19 -8.12 -30.33
C CYS A 257 -1.62 -8.62 -30.49
N VAL A 258 -1.84 -9.60 -31.38
CA VAL A 258 -3.17 -10.17 -31.63
C VAL A 258 -3.68 -10.91 -30.38
N LEU A 259 -2.80 -11.65 -29.69
CA LEU A 259 -3.13 -12.29 -28.41
C LEU A 259 -3.56 -11.28 -27.36
N GLN A 260 -2.74 -10.24 -27.14
CA GLN A 260 -3.02 -9.20 -26.16
C GLN A 260 -4.30 -8.39 -26.49
N ALA A 261 -4.54 -8.10 -27.78
CA ALA A 261 -5.76 -7.44 -28.22
C ALA A 261 -7.00 -8.31 -27.95
N ARG A 262 -6.91 -9.63 -28.18
CA ARG A 262 -7.98 -10.56 -27.86
C ARG A 262 -8.24 -10.62 -26.35
N ALA A 263 -7.20 -10.85 -25.55
CA ALA A 263 -7.29 -10.83 -24.09
C ALA A 263 -8.01 -9.55 -23.62
N CYS A 264 -7.69 -8.40 -24.21
CA CYS A 264 -8.36 -7.13 -23.95
C CYS A 264 -9.85 -7.14 -24.25
N THR A 265 -10.21 -7.47 -25.49
CA THR A 265 -11.60 -7.46 -25.95
C THR A 265 -12.50 -8.42 -25.17
N TRP A 266 -11.94 -9.56 -24.73
CA TRP A 266 -12.65 -10.60 -24.01
C TRP A 266 -12.55 -10.48 -22.48
N ARG A 267 -11.82 -9.47 -21.98
CA ARG A 267 -11.57 -9.26 -20.56
C ARG A 267 -11.01 -10.52 -19.87
N ASP A 268 -10.09 -11.19 -20.56
CA ASP A 268 -9.44 -12.41 -20.08
C ASP A 268 -8.07 -12.09 -19.49
N SER A 269 -7.97 -12.18 -18.16
CA SER A 269 -6.72 -11.91 -17.43
C SER A 269 -5.77 -13.09 -17.39
N LEU A 270 -6.22 -14.29 -17.79
CA LEU A 270 -5.45 -15.52 -17.76
C LEU A 270 -4.82 -15.84 -19.12
N LEU A 271 -5.32 -15.22 -20.20
CA LEU A 271 -4.74 -15.33 -21.53
C LEU A 271 -3.38 -14.61 -21.61
N THR A 272 -2.31 -15.41 -21.64
CA THR A 272 -0.91 -14.97 -21.73
C THR A 272 -0.20 -15.75 -22.83
N VAL A 273 0.99 -15.31 -23.25
CA VAL A 273 1.83 -16.10 -24.16
C VAL A 273 2.40 -17.29 -23.39
N HIS A 274 2.03 -18.51 -23.80
CA HIS A 274 2.58 -19.74 -23.26
C HIS A 274 3.97 -20.04 -23.84
N ASN A 275 4.12 -19.98 -25.18
CA ASN A 275 5.41 -20.11 -25.86
C ASN A 275 5.46 -19.36 -27.19
N LYS A 276 6.67 -19.07 -27.67
CA LYS A 276 6.89 -18.57 -29.03
C LYS A 276 6.78 -19.74 -30.02
N GLY A 277 6.15 -19.51 -31.17
CA GLY A 277 5.80 -20.58 -32.13
C GLY A 277 4.45 -21.23 -31.83
N PRO A 278 4.08 -22.29 -32.58
CA PRO A 278 2.78 -22.93 -32.46
C PRO A 278 2.66 -23.79 -31.19
N CYS A 279 1.45 -23.95 -30.68
CA CYS A 279 1.13 -24.84 -29.57
C CYS A 279 1.41 -26.31 -29.93
N GLY A 280 1.30 -26.66 -31.23
CA GLY A 280 1.47 -28.03 -31.75
C GLY A 280 2.89 -28.43 -32.18
N GLY A 281 3.93 -27.68 -31.80
CA GLY A 281 5.31 -27.96 -32.22
C GLY A 281 5.87 -29.26 -31.62
N ARG A 282 6.17 -30.26 -32.46
CA ARG A 282 6.99 -31.43 -32.05
C ARG A 282 8.30 -30.92 -31.45
N ARG A 283 8.59 -31.32 -30.20
CA ARG A 283 9.93 -31.15 -29.59
C ARG A 283 10.97 -31.76 -30.52
N ILE A 284 11.72 -30.95 -31.25
CA ILE A 284 13.00 -31.39 -31.80
C ILE A 284 13.96 -31.37 -30.62
N ILE A 285 14.13 -32.54 -30.00
CA ILE A 285 15.17 -32.78 -29.00
C ILE A 285 16.49 -32.73 -29.76
N SER A 286 17.19 -31.60 -29.73
CA SER A 286 18.62 -31.58 -29.99
C SER A 286 19.31 -32.28 -28.81
N SER A 287 19.49 -33.58 -28.98
CA SER A 287 20.56 -34.42 -28.42
C SER A 287 21.35 -33.85 -27.23
N GLY A 288 21.15 -34.42 -26.03
CA GLY A 288 22.02 -34.15 -24.90
C GLY A 288 21.56 -34.70 -23.55
N PHE A 289 21.70 -36.02 -23.37
CA PHE A 289 21.73 -36.79 -22.11
C PHE A 289 20.42 -37.19 -21.40
N LYS A 290 20.41 -38.48 -21.05
CA LYS A 290 19.34 -39.31 -20.49
C LYS A 290 19.16 -39.06 -19.00
N CYS A 291 17.92 -39.01 -18.52
CA CYS A 291 17.61 -39.32 -17.12
C CYS A 291 17.71 -40.84 -16.92
N SER A 292 18.41 -41.26 -15.87
CA SER A 292 18.41 -42.64 -15.40
C SER A 292 17.34 -42.76 -14.32
N ASP A 293 16.42 -43.70 -14.51
CA ASP A 293 15.52 -44.17 -13.45
C ASP A 293 16.35 -44.85 -12.37
N TYR A 294 16.07 -44.56 -11.10
CA TYR A 294 16.18 -45.54 -10.01
C TYR A 294 15.18 -45.17 -8.90
N TYR A 295 14.47 -46.22 -8.47
CA TYR A 295 13.63 -46.32 -7.28
C TYR A 295 14.40 -45.97 -5.99
#